data_AF-A0A1I2K135-F1
#
_entry.id   AF-A0A1I2K135-F1
#
_cell.length_a   1.000
_cell.length_b   1.000
_cell.length_c   1.000
_cell.angle_alpha   90.00
_cell.angle_beta   90.00
_cell.angle_gamma   90.00
#
_symmetry.space_group_name_H-M   'P 1'
#
loop_
_entity.id
_entity.type
_entity.pdbx_description
1 polymer ?
#
loop_
_entity_poly.entity_id
_entity_poly.type
_entity_poly.pdbx_seq_one_letter_code
_entity_poly.pdbx_strand_id
1 'polypeptide(L)'
;MNSKQYSQEWFEDGQIDEVAFCENFLQRMPLKCINGIFLSYDGMLPDSEVEKEIYRMVKPVLTKGISKKVKQLLEVLKLEDYSEELPVQMDRIHVNNGTYFLSGSFTEKKEFCLNRLPVNYEMKEAKPENWLKFLSELLEEDDIPTLQEYMGY
;
A
#
# COMPACT_ATOMS: atom_id res chain seq x y z
N MET A 1 15.13 12.63 18.09
CA MET A 1 14.01 12.33 17.16
C MET A 1 13.53 13.66 16.62
N ASN A 2 13.87 14.00 15.38
CA ASN A 2 13.44 15.25 14.76
C ASN A 2 11.95 15.17 14.43
N SER A 3 11.10 15.82 15.23
CA SER A 3 9.76 16.17 14.79
C SER A 3 9.92 17.18 13.67
N LYS A 4 9.75 16.76 12.41
CA LYS A 4 9.46 17.72 11.34
C LYS A 4 8.22 18.49 11.80
N GLN A 5 8.41 19.76 12.13
CA GLN A 5 7.34 20.66 12.52
C GLN A 5 6.67 21.08 11.21
N TYR A 6 5.74 20.24 10.77
CA TYR A 6 4.95 20.50 9.58
C TYR A 6 4.00 21.66 9.88
N SER A 7 3.87 22.60 8.95
CA SER A 7 2.95 23.73 9.10
C SER A 7 1.52 23.20 9.20
N GLN A 8 0.76 23.75 10.15
CA GLN A 8 -0.67 23.51 10.29
C GLN A 8 -1.43 24.47 9.35
N GLU A 9 -1.06 24.49 8.07
CA GLU A 9 -1.71 25.35 7.07
C GLU A 9 -3.18 25.01 6.84
N TRP A 10 -3.64 23.85 7.32
CA TRP A 10 -5.02 23.40 7.28
C TRP A 10 -5.85 23.84 8.50
N PHE A 11 -5.30 24.59 9.46
CA PHE A 11 -6.02 25.06 10.64
C PHE A 11 -5.79 26.54 10.93
N GLU A 12 -6.88 27.30 10.96
CA GLU A 12 -6.87 28.73 11.27
C GLU A 12 -8.11 29.09 12.10
N ASP A 13 -7.95 29.96 13.10
CA ASP A 13 -9.05 30.50 13.92
C ASP A 13 -10.04 29.46 14.49
N GLY A 14 -9.55 28.27 14.85
CA GLY A 14 -10.41 27.21 15.42
C GLY A 14 -11.15 26.37 14.36
N GLN A 15 -10.89 26.62 13.07
CA GLN A 15 -11.51 25.92 11.96
C GLN A 15 -10.49 25.08 11.20
N ILE A 16 -10.94 23.97 10.65
CA ILE A 16 -10.14 23.08 9.82
C ILE A 16 -10.59 23.31 8.38
N ASP A 17 -9.64 23.68 7.52
CA ASP A 17 -9.79 23.59 6.08
C ASP A 17 -9.70 22.10 5.69
N GLU A 18 -10.83 21.56 5.22
CA GLU A 18 -10.98 20.13 4.97
C GLU A 18 -10.19 19.69 3.74
N VAL A 19 -10.04 20.55 2.73
CA VAL A 19 -9.29 20.27 1.51
C VAL A 19 -7.81 20.28 1.81
N ALA A 20 -7.31 21.37 2.42
CA ALA A 20 -5.90 21.47 2.81
C ALA A 20 -5.50 20.37 3.81
N PHE A 21 -6.42 19.95 4.68
CA PHE A 21 -6.21 18.81 5.57
C PHE A 21 -6.03 17.51 4.77
N CYS A 22 -6.93 17.22 3.81
CA CYS A 22 -6.86 16.00 3.01
C CYS A 22 -5.59 15.94 2.16
N GLU A 23 -5.20 17.06 1.52
CA GLU A 23 -3.94 17.17 0.79
C GLU A 23 -2.74 16.88 1.71
N ASN A 24 -2.71 17.47 2.91
CA ASN A 24 -1.64 17.22 3.89
C ASN A 24 -1.63 15.77 4.38
N PHE A 25 -2.81 15.17 4.56
CA PHE A 25 -2.98 13.79 4.99
C PHE A 25 -2.41 12.83 3.93
N LEU A 26 -2.82 12.98 2.67
CA LEU A 26 -2.42 12.11 1.55
C LEU A 26 -0.93 12.21 1.22
N GLN A 27 -0.30 13.37 1.45
CA GLN A 27 1.16 13.51 1.36
C GLN A 27 1.92 12.65 2.38
N ARG A 28 1.31 12.37 3.54
CA ARG A 28 1.93 11.56 4.61
C ARG A 28 1.55 10.09 4.50
N MET A 29 0.29 9.84 4.18
CA MET A 29 -0.29 8.52 4.06
C MET A 29 -0.97 8.45 2.69
N PRO A 30 -0.23 8.05 1.63
CA PRO A 30 -0.80 7.86 0.32
C PRO A 30 -1.87 6.77 0.37
N LEU A 31 -3.08 7.13 -0.01
CA LEU A 31 -4.22 6.22 -0.10
C LEU A 31 -4.81 6.30 -1.51
N LYS A 32 -5.78 5.42 -1.76
CA LYS A 32 -6.81 5.53 -2.80
C LYS A 32 -8.12 5.07 -2.20
N CYS A 33 -9.22 5.77 -2.46
CA CYS A 33 -10.56 5.31 -2.15
C CYS A 33 -11.17 4.62 -3.39
N ILE A 34 -11.33 3.30 -3.32
CA ILE A 34 -11.93 2.49 -4.41
C ILE A 34 -13.14 1.77 -3.85
N ASN A 35 -14.31 1.99 -4.46
CA ASN A 35 -15.59 1.41 -4.01
C ASN A 35 -15.86 1.67 -2.52
N GLY A 36 -15.47 2.83 -2.00
CA GLY A 36 -15.67 3.24 -0.60
C GLY A 36 -14.67 2.66 0.40
N ILE A 37 -13.65 1.93 -0.07
CA ILE A 37 -12.61 1.29 0.74
C ILE A 37 -11.27 1.97 0.46
N PHE A 38 -10.51 2.27 1.52
CA PHE A 38 -9.16 2.78 1.37
C PHE A 38 -8.14 1.67 1.06
N LEU A 39 -7.26 1.95 0.10
CA LEU A 39 -6.12 1.15 -0.27
C LEU A 39 -4.86 1.97 -0.06
N SER A 40 -3.93 1.45 0.73
CA SER A 40 -2.56 1.96 0.82
C SER A 40 -1.64 1.19 -0.15
N TYR A 41 -0.36 1.54 -0.18
CA TYR A 41 0.62 0.71 -0.87
C TYR A 41 0.72 -0.71 -0.32
N ASP A 42 0.38 -0.93 0.95
CA ASP A 42 0.47 -2.23 1.62
C ASP A 42 -0.86 -3.01 1.61
N GLY A 43 -1.87 -2.49 0.91
CA GLY A 43 -3.17 -3.12 0.75
C GLY A 43 -4.30 -2.37 1.45
N MET A 44 -5.43 -3.06 1.65
CA MET A 44 -6.65 -2.49 2.21
C MET A 44 -6.41 -1.94 3.62
N LEU A 45 -6.92 -0.74 3.86
CA LEU A 45 -6.87 -0.08 5.15
C LEU A 45 -8.31 0.20 5.60
N PRO A 46 -8.76 -0.32 6.75
CA PRO A 46 -10.12 -0.07 7.22
C PRO A 46 -10.25 1.37 7.70
N ASP A 47 -11.46 1.92 7.58
CA ASP A 47 -11.80 3.27 8.00
C ASP A 47 -11.33 3.59 9.43
N SER A 48 -11.40 2.62 10.35
CA SER A 48 -10.98 2.80 11.74
C SER A 48 -9.49 3.10 11.91
N GLU A 49 -8.60 2.63 11.02
CA GLU A 49 -7.19 2.98 11.05
C GLU A 49 -6.96 4.39 10.48
N VAL A 50 -7.70 4.76 9.44
CA VAL A 50 -7.66 6.13 8.88
C VAL A 50 -8.20 7.14 9.90
N GLU A 51 -9.33 6.84 10.56
CA GLU A 51 -9.91 7.67 11.62
C GLU A 51 -8.93 7.89 12.79
N LYS A 52 -8.15 6.87 13.17
CA LYS A 52 -7.12 7.00 14.23
C LYS A 52 -6.04 8.01 13.84
N GLU A 53 -5.60 8.01 12.59
CA GLU A 53 -4.58 8.96 12.13
C GLU A 53 -5.15 10.37 11.97
N ILE A 54 -6.38 10.50 11.45
CA ILE A 54 -7.11 11.78 11.42
C ILE A 54 -7.23 12.35 12.85
N TYR A 55 -7.67 11.53 13.81
CA TYR A 55 -7.75 11.92 15.22
C TYR A 55 -6.38 12.36 15.76
N ARG A 56 -5.30 11.65 15.44
CA ARG A 56 -3.94 11.99 15.87
C ARG A 56 -3.51 13.36 15.35
N MET A 57 -3.86 13.70 14.11
CA MET A 57 -3.55 15.00 13.50
C MET A 57 -4.40 16.14 14.09
N VAL A 58 -5.68 15.89 14.39
CA VAL A 58 -6.65 16.92 14.80
C VAL A 58 -6.64 17.20 16.31
N LYS A 59 -6.39 16.20 17.15
CA LYS A 59 -6.43 16.34 18.62
C LYS A 59 -5.55 17.45 19.23
N PRO A 60 -4.42 17.89 18.63
CA PRO A 60 -3.64 18.99 19.18
C PRO A 60 -4.32 20.37 19.04
N VAL A 61 -5.24 20.53 18.08
CA VAL A 61 -5.86 21.82 17.74
C VAL A 61 -7.36 21.88 18.04
N LEU A 62 -8.01 20.73 18.21
CA LEU A 62 -9.45 20.65 18.46
C LEU A 62 -9.77 19.74 19.66
N THR A 63 -10.42 20.30 20.68
CA THR A 63 -10.79 19.58 21.91
C THR A 63 -12.30 19.33 22.06
N LYS A 64 -13.13 20.02 21.28
CA LYS A 64 -14.60 19.88 21.28
C LYS A 64 -15.09 19.36 19.93
N GLY A 65 -16.08 18.46 19.94
CA GLY A 65 -16.68 17.94 18.70
C GLY A 65 -15.75 17.05 17.85
N ILE A 66 -14.61 16.63 18.38
CA ILE A 66 -13.57 15.91 17.63
C ILE A 66 -14.08 14.63 16.96
N SER A 67 -14.92 13.84 17.63
CA SER A 67 -15.47 12.62 17.04
C SER A 67 -16.27 12.90 15.76
N LYS A 68 -17.09 13.97 15.76
CA LYS A 68 -17.84 14.39 14.58
C LYS A 68 -16.89 14.88 13.47
N LYS A 69 -15.88 15.67 13.83
CA LYS A 69 -14.92 16.20 12.87
C LYS A 69 -14.06 15.10 12.23
N VAL A 70 -13.63 14.09 12.99
CA VAL A 70 -12.92 12.92 12.45
C VAL A 70 -13.74 12.21 11.39
N LYS A 71 -15.01 11.90 11.68
CA LYS A 71 -15.91 11.27 10.71
C LYS A 71 -16.13 12.15 9.47
N GLN A 72 -16.30 13.46 9.66
CA GLN A 72 -16.47 14.38 8.55
C GLN A 72 -15.23 14.39 7.63
N LEU A 73 -14.02 14.47 8.21
CA LEU A 73 -12.78 14.47 7.44
C LEU A 73 -12.54 13.14 6.73
N LEU A 74 -12.94 12.01 7.32
CA LEU A 74 -12.90 10.72 6.65
C LEU A 74 -13.76 10.71 5.37
N GLU A 75 -14.98 11.23 5.45
CA GLU A 75 -15.88 11.29 4.28
C GLU A 75 -15.34 12.24 3.20
N VAL A 76 -14.79 13.40 3.58
CA VAL A 76 -14.15 14.30 2.62
C VAL A 76 -12.92 13.66 1.99
N LEU A 77 -12.10 12.95 2.76
CA LEU A 77 -10.93 12.23 2.27
C LEU A 77 -11.31 11.14 1.24
N LYS A 78 -12.43 10.45 1.45
CA LYS A 78 -12.96 9.47 0.47
C LYS A 78 -13.36 10.12 -0.86
N LEU A 79 -13.83 11.37 -0.83
CA LEU A 79 -14.18 12.13 -2.03
C LEU A 79 -12.94 12.67 -2.73
N GLU A 80 -12.00 13.24 -1.97
CA GLU A 80 -10.76 13.83 -2.45
C GLU A 80 -9.91 12.81 -3.22
N ASP A 81 -9.84 11.58 -2.70
CA ASP A 81 -8.96 10.53 -3.18
C ASP A 81 -9.74 9.37 -3.83
N TYR A 82 -10.93 9.67 -4.34
CA TYR A 82 -11.70 8.71 -5.12
C TYR A 82 -10.93 8.29 -6.37
N SER A 83 -10.87 6.98 -6.62
CA SER A 83 -10.24 6.40 -7.80
C SER A 83 -11.13 5.32 -8.39
N GLU A 84 -11.09 5.20 -9.71
CA GLU A 84 -11.56 3.99 -10.41
C GLU A 84 -10.76 2.77 -9.95
N GLU A 85 -11.30 1.57 -10.24
CA GLU A 85 -10.65 0.30 -9.94
C GLU A 85 -9.24 0.24 -10.54
N LEU A 86 -8.30 -0.34 -9.78
CA LEU A 86 -6.94 -0.51 -10.26
C LEU A 86 -6.92 -1.53 -11.41
N PRO A 87 -6.13 -1.27 -12.47
CA PRO A 87 -6.02 -2.21 -13.57
C PRO A 87 -5.35 -3.51 -13.10
N VAL A 88 -5.75 -4.63 -13.71
CA VAL A 88 -5.04 -5.89 -13.55
C VAL A 88 -3.68 -5.78 -14.22
N GLN A 89 -2.61 -6.03 -13.46
CA GLN A 89 -1.24 -6.00 -13.96
C GLN A 89 -0.77 -7.45 -14.11
N MET A 90 -0.46 -7.84 -15.35
CA MET A 90 -0.01 -9.20 -15.70
C MET A 90 1.50 -9.29 -15.93
N ASP A 91 2.19 -8.15 -15.90
CA ASP A 91 3.61 -8.02 -16.23
C ASP A 91 4.52 -7.95 -15.00
N ARG A 92 3.96 -8.04 -13.79
CA ARG A 92 4.67 -7.82 -12.53
C ARG A 92 4.04 -8.56 -11.35
N ILE A 93 4.84 -8.70 -10.30
CA ILE A 93 4.45 -9.22 -8.99
C ILE A 93 4.84 -8.18 -7.94
N HIS A 94 3.87 -7.79 -7.10
CA HIS A 94 4.14 -6.89 -5.98
C HIS A 94 4.51 -7.69 -4.74
N VAL A 95 5.63 -7.34 -4.15
CA VAL A 95 6.21 -7.96 -2.97
C VAL A 95 6.35 -6.92 -1.86
N ASN A 96 6.62 -7.34 -0.63
CA ASN A 96 6.64 -6.46 0.53
C ASN A 96 7.66 -5.32 0.41
N ASN A 97 8.78 -5.54 -0.27
CA ASN A 97 9.84 -4.56 -0.46
C ASN A 97 9.86 -3.90 -1.85
N GLY A 98 8.86 -4.13 -2.72
CA GLY A 98 8.88 -3.54 -4.06
C GLY A 98 8.01 -4.24 -5.09
N THR A 99 8.47 -4.20 -6.33
CA THR A 99 7.81 -4.78 -7.51
C THR A 99 8.85 -5.48 -8.36
N TYR A 100 8.59 -6.76 -8.65
CA TYR A 100 9.38 -7.57 -9.57
C TYR A 100 8.64 -7.68 -10.91
N PHE A 101 9.32 -7.38 -12.01
CA PHE A 101 8.74 -7.42 -13.34
C PHE A 101 9.12 -8.72 -14.05
N LEU A 102 8.23 -9.21 -14.93
CA LEU A 102 8.52 -10.39 -15.76
C LEU A 102 9.70 -10.19 -16.72
N SER A 103 10.11 -8.94 -16.97
CA SER A 103 11.36 -8.61 -17.66
C SER A 103 12.63 -8.98 -16.87
N GLY A 104 12.50 -9.39 -15.61
CA GLY A 104 13.60 -9.72 -14.71
C GLY A 104 14.10 -8.53 -13.87
N SER A 105 13.57 -7.32 -14.09
CA SER A 105 13.96 -6.14 -13.31
C SER A 105 13.21 -6.05 -11.97
N PHE A 106 13.84 -5.50 -10.95
CA PHE A 106 13.23 -5.22 -9.65
C PHE A 106 13.34 -3.73 -9.30
N THR A 107 12.30 -3.19 -8.65
CA THR A 107 12.33 -1.84 -8.05
C THR A 107 11.78 -1.87 -6.64
N GLU A 108 12.42 -1.13 -5.73
CA GLU A 108 11.93 -0.93 -4.37
C GLU A 108 10.73 0.03 -4.31
N LYS A 109 10.44 0.74 -5.41
CA LYS A 109 9.32 1.67 -5.47
C LYS A 109 8.01 0.90 -5.40
N LYS A 110 7.22 1.19 -4.35
CA LYS A 110 5.85 0.71 -4.23
C LYS A 110 4.90 1.56 -5.08
N GLU A 111 3.88 0.90 -5.59
CA GLU A 111 2.73 1.50 -6.25
C GLU A 111 1.45 0.87 -5.71
N PHE A 112 0.32 1.52 -5.94
CA PHE A 112 -0.98 0.95 -5.59
C PHE A 112 -1.23 -0.30 -6.41
N CYS A 113 -1.62 -1.38 -5.74
CA CYS A 113 -1.83 -2.68 -6.36
C CYS A 113 -3.00 -3.41 -5.71
N LEU A 114 -3.63 -4.31 -6.46
CA LEU A 114 -4.71 -5.17 -5.94
C LEU A 114 -4.21 -6.20 -4.92
N ASN A 115 -3.01 -6.75 -5.15
CA ASN A 115 -2.41 -7.77 -4.30
C ASN A 115 -0.93 -7.47 -4.07
N ARG A 116 -0.51 -7.39 -2.80
CA ARG A 116 0.90 -7.38 -2.40
C ARG A 116 1.19 -8.61 -1.57
N LEU A 117 2.18 -9.40 -2.00
CA LEU A 117 2.62 -10.55 -1.24
C LEU A 117 3.44 -10.10 -0.02
N PRO A 118 3.21 -10.67 1.18
CA PRO A 118 3.91 -10.29 2.42
C PRO A 118 5.31 -10.94 2.51
N VAL A 119 6.03 -11.00 1.39
CA VAL A 119 7.38 -11.57 1.29
C VAL A 119 8.31 -10.55 0.65
N ASN A 120 9.58 -10.53 1.05
CA ASN A 120 10.58 -9.70 0.38
C ASN A 120 11.15 -10.44 -0.83
N TYR A 121 11.33 -9.74 -1.93
CA TYR A 121 12.19 -10.21 -3.01
C TYR A 121 13.65 -10.02 -2.61
N GLU A 122 14.42 -11.09 -2.74
CA GLU A 122 15.87 -11.09 -2.63
C GLU A 122 16.43 -11.59 -3.96
N MET A 123 17.32 -10.82 -4.58
CA MET A 123 18.01 -11.26 -5.78
C MET A 123 19.00 -12.36 -5.38
N LYS A 124 18.56 -13.62 -5.48
CA LYS A 124 19.41 -14.77 -5.15
C LYS A 124 20.35 -15.05 -6.32
N GLU A 125 21.66 -14.92 -6.07
CA GLU A 125 22.69 -15.35 -7.00
C GLU A 125 22.84 -16.89 -7.05
N ALA A 126 22.34 -17.59 -6.03
CA ALA A 126 22.46 -19.04 -5.92
C ALA A 126 21.25 -19.77 -6.52
N LYS A 127 21.52 -20.78 -7.36
CA LYS A 127 20.51 -21.73 -7.86
C LYS A 127 19.78 -22.39 -6.67
N PRO A 128 18.48 -22.67 -6.76
CA PRO A 128 17.74 -23.28 -5.65
C PRO A 128 17.98 -24.80 -5.60
N GLU A 129 19.18 -25.21 -5.18
CA GLU A 129 19.63 -26.61 -5.19
C GLU A 129 18.68 -27.55 -4.45
N ASN A 130 18.16 -27.15 -3.28
CA ASN A 130 17.22 -27.96 -2.51
C ASN A 130 15.90 -28.19 -3.26
N TRP A 131 15.40 -27.17 -3.96
CA TRP A 131 14.17 -27.28 -4.75
C TRP A 131 14.38 -28.16 -5.98
N LEU A 132 15.47 -27.93 -6.72
CA LEU A 132 15.81 -28.75 -7.88
C LEU A 132 16.05 -30.21 -7.50
N LYS A 133 16.73 -30.46 -6.37
CA LYS A 133 16.91 -31.80 -5.83
C LYS A 133 15.57 -32.47 -5.51
N PHE A 134 14.69 -31.77 -4.80
CA PHE A 134 13.34 -32.27 -4.50
C PHE A 134 12.58 -32.63 -5.78
N LEU A 135 12.64 -31.78 -6.81
CA LEU A 135 12.00 -32.06 -8.10
C LEU A 135 12.60 -33.29 -8.79
N SER A 136 13.93 -33.46 -8.79
CA SER A 136 14.60 -34.63 -9.37
C SER A 136 14.32 -35.95 -8.65
N GLU A 137 13.93 -35.90 -7.38
CA GLU A 137 13.51 -37.09 -6.63
C GLU A 137 12.04 -37.48 -6.92
N LEU A 138 11.27 -36.57 -7.53
CA LEU A 138 9.83 -36.74 -7.81
C LEU A 138 9.53 -36.96 -9.30
N LEU A 139 10.31 -36.36 -10.19
CA LEU A 139 10.07 -36.28 -11.62
C LEU A 139 11.29 -36.76 -12.41
N GLU A 140 11.05 -37.29 -13.61
CA GLU A 140 12.11 -37.47 -14.61
C GLU A 140 12.66 -36.08 -15.03
N GLU A 141 13.94 -36.01 -15.43
CA GLU A 141 14.59 -34.73 -15.76
C GLU A 141 13.82 -33.92 -16.82
N ASP A 142 13.22 -34.59 -17.81
CA ASP A 142 12.47 -33.95 -18.89
C ASP A 142 11.11 -33.37 -18.44
N ASP A 143 10.56 -33.85 -17.31
CA ASP A 143 9.27 -33.39 -16.77
C ASP A 143 9.43 -32.16 -15.84
N ILE A 144 10.64 -31.92 -15.31
CA ILE A 144 10.91 -30.81 -14.39
C ILE A 144 10.63 -29.44 -15.03
N PRO A 145 11.10 -29.12 -16.26
CA PRO A 145 10.78 -27.85 -16.91
C PRO A 145 9.28 -27.68 -17.13
N THR A 146 8.57 -28.76 -17.46
CA THR A 146 7.11 -28.73 -17.69
C THR A 146 6.36 -28.35 -16.40
N LEU A 147 6.73 -28.93 -15.26
CA LEU A 147 6.14 -28.54 -13.97
C LEU A 147 6.52 -27.11 -13.59
N GLN A 148 7.77 -26.71 -13.82
CA GLN A 148 8.23 -25.36 -13.54
C GLN A 148 7.46 -24.32 -14.35
N GLU A 149 7.27 -24.54 -15.65
CA GLU A 149 6.42 -23.70 -16.51
C GLU A 149 4.98 -23.66 -16.02
N TYR A 150 4.40 -24.80 -15.64
CA TYR A 150 3.05 -24.86 -15.07
C TYR A 150 2.93 -24.06 -13.77
N MET A 151 3.97 -24.07 -12.93
CA MET A 151 4.02 -23.32 -11.67
C MET A 151 4.43 -21.84 -11.86
N GLY A 152 4.85 -21.45 -13.07
CA GLY A 152 5.34 -20.10 -13.37
C GLY A 152 6.75 -19.81 -12.82
N TYR A 153 7.62 -20.82 -12.76
CA TYR A 153 9.02 -20.74 -12.36
C TYR A 153 9.96 -20.51 -13.55
#